data_AF-A0AAJ2H0H0-F1
#
_entry.id   AF-A0AAJ2H0H0-F1
#
_cell.length_a   1.000
_cell.length_b   1.000
_cell.length_c   1.000
_cell.angle_alpha   90.00
_cell.angle_beta   90.00
_cell.angle_gamma   90.00
#
_symmetry.space_group_name_H-M   'P 1'
#
loop_
_entity.id
_entity.type
_entity.pdbx_description
1 polymer ?
#
loop_
_entity_poly.entity_id
_entity_poly.type
_entity_poly.pdbx_seq_one_letter_code
_entity_poly.pdbx_strand_id
1 'polypeptide(L)'
;IEHYQVHLSQTAPQPDSLRLYFINLGGYLAEEFGEAHRYVLVLAISKQQARAKARRHMLKTWQQPHVDAVLDVDDCILIDQVDGHFVHLVEGSHQGVQFENTYRVI
;
A
#
# COMPACT_ATOMS: atom_id res chain seq x y z
N ILE A 1 -1.39 7.42 7.10
CA ILE A 1 -1.58 5.97 7.36
C ILE A 1 -1.12 5.70 8.78
N GLU A 2 -1.90 4.95 9.57
CA GLU A 2 -1.67 4.83 11.01
C GLU A 2 -1.62 6.24 11.65
N HIS A 3 -0.47 6.67 12.20
CA HIS A 3 -0.24 8.01 12.73
C HIS A 3 0.76 8.83 11.91
N TYR A 4 0.99 8.48 10.64
CA TYR A 4 1.89 9.20 9.74
C TYR A 4 1.16 9.85 8.57
N GLN A 5 1.54 11.08 8.25
CA GLN A 5 1.21 11.77 7.01
C GLN A 5 2.18 11.37 5.91
N VAL A 6 1.71 11.37 4.66
CA VAL A 6 2.53 11.18 3.46
C VAL A 6 2.90 12.56 2.94
N HIS A 7 4.20 12.82 2.81
CA HIS A 7 4.78 14.04 2.25
C HIS A 7 5.65 13.66 1.05
N LEU A 8 5.85 14.60 0.13
CA LEU A 8 6.77 14.45 -0.99
C LEU A 8 7.97 15.38 -0.79
N SER A 9 9.18 14.87 -0.99
CA SER A 9 10.43 15.64 -0.83
C SER A 9 11.47 15.22 -1.85
N GLN A 10 12.30 16.14 -2.31
CA GLN A 10 13.39 15.87 -3.26
C GLN A 10 14.59 15.14 -2.65
N THR A 11 14.57 14.93 -1.33
CA THR A 11 15.64 14.19 -0.63
C THR A 11 15.22 12.74 -0.44
N ALA A 12 16.05 11.79 -0.86
CA ALA A 12 15.76 10.37 -0.64
C ALA A 12 15.70 10.03 0.87
N PRO A 13 14.76 9.18 1.30
CA PRO A 13 14.71 8.70 2.67
C PRO A 13 15.89 7.79 3.00
N GLN A 14 16.22 7.64 4.29
CA GLN A 14 17.34 6.79 4.70
C GLN A 14 17.08 5.30 4.37
N PRO A 15 18.12 4.51 4.09
CA PRO A 15 17.98 3.10 3.66
C PRO A 15 17.12 2.22 4.57
N ASP A 16 17.14 2.45 5.89
CA ASP A 16 16.41 1.67 6.90
C ASP A 16 15.25 2.43 7.54
N SER A 17 14.85 3.55 6.93
CA SER A 17 13.71 4.32 7.41
C SER A 17 12.39 3.58 7.16
N LEU A 18 11.35 3.98 7.89
CA LEU A 18 10.00 3.53 7.64
C LEU A 18 9.58 3.95 6.22
N ARG A 19 9.05 3.00 5.44
CA ARG A 19 8.59 3.21 4.06
C ARG A 19 7.13 2.84 3.89
N LEU A 20 6.54 3.39 2.83
CA LEU A 20 5.17 3.12 2.42
C LEU A 20 5.15 1.97 1.41
N TYR A 21 4.44 0.89 1.74
CA TYR A 21 4.27 -0.25 0.84
C TYR A 21 2.84 -0.34 0.34
N PHE A 22 2.68 -0.56 -0.97
CA PHE A 22 1.44 -0.99 -1.60
C PHE A 22 1.40 -2.52 -1.65
N ILE A 23 0.30 -3.10 -1.17
CA ILE A 23 0.12 -4.55 -1.13
C ILE A 23 -1.12 -4.90 -1.95
N ASN A 24 -0.93 -5.82 -2.89
CA ASN A 24 -2.03 -6.49 -3.57
C ASN A 24 -2.30 -7.82 -2.85
N LEU A 25 -3.49 -7.95 -2.27
CA LEU A 25 -3.99 -9.17 -1.68
C LEU A 25 -5.05 -9.77 -2.58
N GLY A 26 -5.01 -11.09 -2.76
CA GLY A 26 -5.97 -11.83 -3.56
C GLY A 26 -6.64 -12.94 -2.75
N GLY A 27 -7.80 -13.37 -3.24
CA GLY A 27 -8.56 -14.49 -2.68
C GLY A 27 -9.86 -14.69 -3.45
N TYR A 28 -10.54 -15.79 -3.16
CA TYR A 28 -11.78 -16.17 -3.86
C TYR A 28 -12.97 -16.09 -2.92
N LEU A 29 -14.13 -15.67 -3.44
CA LEU A 29 -15.40 -15.72 -2.73
C LEU A 29 -16.21 -16.91 -3.24
N ALA A 30 -16.92 -17.61 -2.35
CA ALA A 30 -17.56 -18.89 -2.66
C ALA A 30 -18.58 -18.81 -3.81
N GLU A 31 -19.32 -17.70 -3.88
CA GLU A 31 -20.44 -17.50 -4.79
C GLU A 31 -20.10 -16.56 -5.95
N GLU A 32 -18.82 -16.21 -6.14
CA GLU A 32 -18.39 -15.27 -7.18
C GLU A 32 -17.45 -15.96 -8.18
N PHE A 33 -17.70 -15.70 -9.47
CA PHE A 33 -16.77 -16.10 -10.52
C PHE A 33 -15.69 -15.04 -10.68
N GLY A 34 -14.46 -15.38 -10.29
CA GLY A 34 -13.29 -14.51 -10.41
C GLY A 34 -12.51 -14.42 -9.09
N GLU A 35 -11.40 -13.71 -9.15
CA GLU A 35 -10.54 -13.45 -8.00
C GLU A 35 -10.83 -12.07 -7.42
N ALA A 36 -11.17 -12.03 -6.13
CA ALA A 36 -11.37 -10.80 -5.39
C ALA A 36 -10.01 -10.27 -4.94
N HIS A 37 -9.83 -8.96 -5.09
CA HIS A 37 -8.61 -8.28 -4.69
C HIS A 37 -8.87 -7.23 -3.62
N ARG A 38 -7.87 -7.01 -2.77
CA ARG A 38 -7.86 -5.94 -1.78
C ARG A 38 -6.50 -5.28 -1.79
N TYR A 39 -6.51 -3.99 -2.07
CA TYR A 39 -5.33 -3.16 -1.98
C TYR A 39 -5.21 -2.55 -0.59
N VAL A 40 -4.04 -2.68 0.02
CA VAL A 40 -3.75 -2.04 1.31
C VAL A 40 -2.41 -1.33 1.27
N LEU A 41 -2.36 -0.20 1.94
CA LEU A 41 -1.13 0.53 2.19
C LEU A 41 -0.66 0.24 3.62
N VAL A 42 0.60 -0.14 3.78
CA VAL A 42 1.19 -0.46 5.08
C VAL A 42 2.53 0.24 5.26
N LEU A 43 2.84 0.64 6.49
CA LEU A 43 4.15 1.21 6.83
C LEU A 43 5.07 0.10 7.32
N ALA A 44 6.27 -0.02 6.78
CA ALA A 44 7.24 -1.03 7.19
C ALA A 44 8.68 -0.61 6.88
N ILE A 45 9.66 -1.23 7.53
CA ILE A 45 11.09 -1.06 7.20
C ILE A 45 11.58 -2.09 6.17
N SER A 46 10.76 -3.08 5.82
CA SER A 46 11.12 -4.11 4.84
C SER A 46 9.90 -4.76 4.18
N LYS A 47 10.09 -5.31 2.97
CA LYS A 47 9.06 -6.10 2.25
C LYS A 47 8.56 -7.28 3.08
N GLN A 48 9.43 -7.93 3.87
CA GLN A 48 9.02 -9.04 4.73
C GLN A 48 8.07 -8.58 5.85
N GLN A 49 8.40 -7.46 6.51
CA GLN A 49 7.54 -6.89 7.54
C GLN A 49 6.23 -6.39 6.93
N ALA A 50 6.27 -5.74 5.76
CA ALA A 50 5.10 -5.30 5.03
C ALA A 50 4.15 -6.48 4.72
N ARG A 51 4.69 -7.58 4.18
CA ARG A 51 3.93 -8.82 3.91
C ARG A 51 3.27 -9.38 5.17
N ALA A 52 4.01 -9.44 6.28
CA ALA A 52 3.48 -9.91 7.55
C ALA A 52 2.35 -9.02 8.08
N LYS A 53 2.52 -7.69 8.01
CA LYS A 53 1.47 -6.73 8.39
C LYS A 53 0.22 -6.91 7.52
N ALA A 54 0.41 -7.09 6.21
CA ALA A 54 -0.66 -7.15 5.22
C ALA A 54 -1.59 -8.36 5.37
N ARG A 55 -1.05 -9.52 5.79
CA ARG A 55 -1.86 -10.73 6.04
C ARG A 55 -3.00 -10.49 7.04
N ARG A 56 -2.85 -9.52 7.97
CA ARG A 56 -3.89 -9.16 8.94
C ARG A 56 -5.10 -8.46 8.30
N HIS A 57 -4.97 -8.01 7.06
CA HIS A 57 -6.05 -7.33 6.31
C HIS A 57 -6.80 -8.27 5.35
N MET A 58 -6.40 -9.53 5.25
CA MET A 58 -7.10 -10.55 4.47
C MET A 58 -8.53 -10.74 5.01
N LEU A 59 -9.49 -10.85 4.10
CA LEU A 59 -10.88 -11.07 4.49
C LEU A 59 -11.05 -12.52 4.96
N LYS A 60 -11.70 -12.71 6.12
CA LYS A 60 -11.96 -14.05 6.68
C LYS A 60 -12.83 -14.92 5.77
N THR A 61 -13.62 -14.29 4.91
CA THR A 61 -14.51 -14.95 3.95
C THR A 61 -13.80 -15.42 2.68
N TRP A 62 -12.55 -14.99 2.46
CA TRP A 62 -11.80 -15.43 1.29
C TRP A 62 -11.34 -16.88 1.43
N GLN A 63 -11.54 -17.64 0.35
CA GLN A 63 -10.89 -18.90 0.10
C GLN A 63 -9.54 -18.64 -0.57
N GLN A 64 -8.55 -19.49 -0.24
CA GLN A 64 -7.18 -19.40 -0.75
C GLN A 64 -6.57 -17.98 -0.64
N PRO A 65 -6.61 -17.31 0.53
CA PRO A 65 -6.10 -15.95 0.64
C PRO A 65 -4.59 -15.90 0.44
N HIS A 66 -4.13 -14.98 -0.41
CA HIS A 66 -2.72 -14.85 -0.75
C HIS A 66 -2.30 -13.40 -0.93
N VAL A 67 -0.98 -13.20 -1.06
CA VAL A 67 -0.37 -11.89 -1.30
C VAL A 67 0.30 -11.96 -2.66
N ASP A 68 -0.29 -11.30 -3.64
CA ASP A 68 0.19 -11.26 -5.02
C ASP A 68 1.41 -10.38 -5.16
N ALA A 69 1.36 -9.19 -4.56
CA ALA A 69 2.42 -8.20 -4.71
C ALA A 69 2.71 -7.48 -3.39
N VAL A 70 3.99 -7.20 -3.16
CA VAL A 70 4.49 -6.36 -2.07
C VAL A 70 5.44 -5.35 -2.70
N LEU A 71 4.94 -4.14 -2.86
CA LEU A 71 5.57 -3.09 -3.65
C LEU A 71 5.97 -1.95 -2.71
N ASP A 72 7.25 -1.58 -2.70
CA ASP A 72 7.66 -0.31 -2.09
C ASP A 72 7.20 0.80 -3.04
N VAL A 73 6.46 1.79 -2.53
CA VAL A 73 5.89 2.84 -3.39
C VAL A 73 6.99 3.62 -4.11
N ASP A 74 8.13 3.86 -3.46
CA ASP A 74 9.27 4.53 -4.09
C ASP A 74 9.97 3.65 -5.15
N ASP A 75 9.91 2.32 -5.04
CA ASP A 75 10.55 1.39 -6.01
C ASP A 75 9.64 1.06 -7.22
N CYS A 76 8.32 1.22 -7.08
CA CYS A 76 7.34 0.66 -8.03
C CYS A 76 6.70 1.70 -8.94
N ILE A 77 6.82 2.97 -8.57
CA ILE A 77 6.67 4.08 -9.50
C ILE A 77 8.08 4.33 -10.02
N LEU A 78 8.26 4.51 -11.33
CA LEU A 78 9.43 5.24 -11.84
C LEU A 78 9.30 6.67 -11.29
N ILE A 79 9.67 6.87 -10.01
CA ILE A 79 9.50 8.13 -9.28
C ILE A 79 10.50 9.19 -9.76
N ASP A 80 11.44 8.80 -10.61
CA ASP A 80 12.11 9.68 -11.56
C ASP A 80 11.13 10.49 -12.44
N GLN A 81 9.82 10.17 -12.48
CA GLN A 81 8.76 10.94 -13.15
C GLN A 81 7.76 11.66 -12.22
N VAL A 82 7.95 11.68 -10.90
CA VAL A 82 7.24 12.64 -10.01
C VAL A 82 8.19 13.78 -9.64
N ASP A 83 8.78 14.41 -10.65
CA ASP A 83 9.70 15.55 -10.52
C ASP A 83 10.83 15.34 -9.49
N GLY A 84 11.33 14.10 -9.35
CA GLY A 84 12.41 13.75 -8.41
C GLY A 84 12.01 13.73 -6.93
N HIS A 85 10.73 13.59 -6.60
CA HIS A 85 10.26 13.51 -5.23
C HIS A 85 10.12 12.07 -4.73
N PHE A 86 10.53 11.86 -3.49
CA PHE A 86 10.39 10.63 -2.72
C PHE A 86 9.31 10.76 -1.66
N VAL A 87 8.72 9.64 -1.27
CA VAL A 87 7.76 9.58 -0.17
C VAL A 87 8.46 9.74 1.17
N HIS A 88 7.95 10.66 2.00
CA HIS A 88 8.34 10.84 3.40
C HIS A 88 7.16 10.58 4.32
N LEU A 89 7.44 9.92 5.44
CA LEU A 89 6.46 9.63 6.48
C LEU A 89 6.72 10.52 7.69
N VAL A 90 5.82 11.46 7.94
CA VAL A 90 5.92 12.41 9.05
C VAL A 90 4.84 12.10 10.08
N GLU A 91 5.21 11.92 11.35
CA GLU A 91 4.21 11.69 12.41
C GLU A 91 3.22 12.86 12.48
N GLY A 92 1.93 12.54 12.49
CA GLY A 92 0.89 13.55 12.51
C GLY A 92 -0.50 12.97 12.23
N SER A 93 -1.51 13.69 12.72
CA SER A 93 -2.91 13.36 12.44
C SER A 93 -3.23 13.57 10.94
N HIS A 94 -4.10 12.73 10.38
CA HIS A 94 -4.55 12.83 8.99
C HIS A 94 -6.00 12.32 8.88
N GLN A 95 -6.67 12.61 7.76
CA GLN A 95 -8.10 12.27 7.54
C GLN A 95 -8.35 10.81 7.13
N GLY A 96 -7.43 9.89 7.46
CA GLY A 96 -7.47 8.52 6.94
C GLY A 96 -6.95 8.38 5.50
N VAL A 97 -7.08 7.17 4.96
CA VAL A 97 -6.87 6.88 3.52
C VAL A 97 -8.25 6.76 2.90
N GLN A 98 -8.47 7.48 1.80
CA GLN A 98 -9.72 7.43 1.05
C GLN A 98 -9.57 6.50 -0.16
N PHE A 99 -10.56 5.62 -0.34
CA PHE A 99 -10.68 4.74 -1.50
C PHE A 99 -11.98 5.06 -2.19
N GLU A 100 -11.93 5.27 -3.49
CA GLU A 100 -13.12 5.54 -4.30
C GLU A 100 -13.14 4.59 -5.50
N ASN A 101 -14.21 3.80 -5.61
CA ASN A 101 -14.55 3.09 -6.83
C ASN A 101 -15.62 3.93 -7.53
N THR A 102 -15.19 4.82 -8.43
CA THR A 102 -16.10 5.77 -9.06
C THR A 102 -15.84 5.87 -10.55
N TYR A 103 -16.90 6.10 -11.31
CA TYR A 103 -16.82 6.46 -12.71
C TYR A 103 -16.77 7.99 -12.80
N ARG A 104 -15.59 8.55 -13.09
CA ARG A 104 -15.41 9.99 -13.30
C ARG A 104 -15.61 10.30 -14.78
N VAL A 105 -16.74 10.91 -15.12
CA VAL A 105 -16.95 11.53 -16.43
C VAL A 105 -16.25 12.88 -16.40
N ILE A 106 -15.22 13.03 -17.22
CA ILE A 106 -14.47 14.29 -17.41
C ILE A 106 -14.98 14.98 -18.66
#